data_AF-A0A924J987-F1
#
_entry.id   AF-A0A924J987-F1
#
_cell.length_a   1.000
_cell.length_b   1.000
_cell.length_c   1.000
_cell.angle_alpha   90.00
_cell.angle_beta   90.00
_cell.angle_gamma   90.00
#
_symmetry.space_group_name_H-M   'P 1'
#
loop_
_entity.id
_entity.type
_entity.pdbx_description
1 polymer ?
#
loop_
_entity_poly.entity_id
_entity_poly.type
_entity_poly.pdbx_seq_one_letter_code
_entity_poly.pdbx_strand_id
1 'polypeptide(L)'
;MNVPEYIASGILESYVTGAVSDQERREVDCMSTIYPEIKQELDELAVALERYTSQFSVEPPESIKERLLAQLDFDVPIRSETVIRPMPIDRAEGGGSLSFRTTWVVAASVGLLLLIFSVFLLSQLRNNQQTISSLRNTNSSLQTEAGHLRDQQGQTEQILALLRQPETQTIGLAGNEKAPNGKLTVFWNATTRQVAVDVRSLPALPANQQYQLWSLVDGKPVDAGVFDSGEEVQLTNRPIGRADVFAVTIEKRGGSPTPTLSTLLATGQVNS
;
A
#
# COMPACT_ATOMS: atom_id res chain seq x y z
N MET A 1 5.26 25.90 -16.40
CA MET A 1 4.44 24.82 -16.99
C MET A 1 5.17 23.52 -16.73
N ASN A 2 4.51 22.51 -16.18
CA ASN A 2 5.07 21.16 -16.04
C ASN A 2 4.57 20.32 -17.21
N VAL A 3 5.38 20.20 -18.26
CA VAL A 3 4.98 19.56 -19.53
C VAL A 3 4.52 18.09 -19.33
N PRO A 4 5.24 17.25 -18.56
CA PRO A 4 4.77 15.90 -18.24
C PRO A 4 3.40 15.83 -17.57
N GLU A 5 3.11 16.76 -16.65
CA GLU A 5 1.82 16.82 -15.95
C GLU A 5 0.68 17.29 -16.86
N TYR A 6 0.99 18.18 -17.80
CA TYR A 6 0.02 18.64 -18.81
C TYR A 6 -0.33 17.52 -19.81
N ILE A 7 0.67 16.76 -20.26
CA ILE A 7 0.45 15.58 -21.11
C ILE A 7 -0.38 14.54 -20.36
N ALA A 8 -0.05 14.26 -19.09
CA ALA A 8 -0.78 13.30 -18.26
C ALA A 8 -2.17 13.77 -17.78
N SER A 9 -2.59 14.99 -18.12
CA SER A 9 -3.86 15.57 -17.65
C SER A 9 -5.09 15.04 -18.38
N GLY A 10 -4.92 14.39 -19.55
CA GLY A 10 -6.02 13.91 -20.39
C GLY A 10 -6.58 14.96 -21.37
N ILE A 11 -6.00 16.16 -21.39
CA ILE A 11 -6.49 17.27 -22.22
C ILE A 11 -6.18 17.06 -23.71
N LEU A 12 -5.06 16.39 -24.04
CA LEU A 12 -4.65 16.16 -25.42
C LEU A 12 -5.54 15.12 -26.11
N GLU A 13 -5.94 14.07 -25.37
CA GLU A 13 -6.89 13.04 -25.82
C GLU A 13 -8.28 13.65 -26.01
N SER A 14 -8.70 14.51 -25.09
CA SER A 14 -9.97 15.25 -25.21
C SER A 14 -9.93 16.22 -26.41
N TYR A 15 -8.78 16.83 -26.69
CA TYR A 15 -8.59 17.74 -27.82
C TYR A 15 -8.71 16.99 -29.16
N VAL A 16 -7.99 15.87 -29.32
CA VAL A 16 -7.98 15.07 -30.55
C VAL A 16 -9.35 14.45 -30.84
N THR A 17 -10.11 14.11 -29.80
CA THR A 17 -11.49 13.62 -29.93
C THR A 17 -12.54 14.71 -30.13
N GLY A 18 -12.14 15.99 -30.07
CA GLY A 18 -13.03 17.14 -30.22
C GLY A 18 -13.94 17.42 -29.03
N ALA A 19 -13.68 16.80 -27.88
CA ALA A 19 -14.47 16.92 -26.64
C ALA A 19 -14.10 18.14 -25.77
N VAL A 20 -13.13 18.95 -26.20
CA VAL A 20 -12.69 20.17 -25.50
C VAL A 20 -13.56 21.39 -25.83
N SER A 21 -13.62 22.33 -24.89
CA SER A 21 -14.20 23.66 -25.10
C SER A 21 -13.33 24.53 -26.04
N ASP A 22 -13.92 25.60 -26.59
CA ASP A 22 -13.18 26.56 -27.43
C ASP A 22 -12.01 27.24 -26.70
N GLN A 23 -12.11 27.37 -25.38
CA GLN A 23 -11.04 27.94 -24.55
C GLN A 23 -9.86 26.97 -24.43
N GLU A 24 -10.13 25.73 -24.09
CA GLU A 24 -9.12 24.66 -23.98
C GLU A 24 -8.47 24.38 -25.34
N ARG A 25 -9.24 24.44 -26.43
CA ARG A 25 -8.69 24.32 -27.80
C ARG A 25 -7.61 25.37 -28.07
N ARG A 26 -7.88 26.64 -27.77
CA ARG A 26 -6.90 27.73 -27.93
C ARG A 26 -5.69 27.57 -27.03
N GLU A 27 -5.89 27.00 -25.84
CA GLU A 27 -4.80 26.70 -24.92
C GLU A 27 -3.87 25.63 -25.50
N VAL A 28 -4.42 24.50 -25.96
CA VAL A 28 -3.64 23.42 -26.59
C VAL A 28 -2.94 23.90 -27.86
N ASP A 29 -3.57 24.74 -28.68
CA ASP A 29 -2.96 25.35 -29.88
C ASP A 29 -1.77 26.25 -29.51
N CYS A 30 -1.92 27.05 -28.47
CA CYS A 30 -0.84 27.91 -27.96
C CYS A 30 0.29 27.07 -27.37
N MET A 31 -0.04 26.07 -26.54
CA MET A 31 0.94 25.23 -25.85
C MET A 31 1.71 24.33 -26.83
N SER A 32 1.08 23.80 -27.87
CA SER A 32 1.74 23.02 -28.93
C SER A 32 2.66 23.86 -29.82
N THR A 33 2.44 25.18 -29.89
CA THR A 33 3.35 26.12 -30.57
C THR A 33 4.59 26.43 -29.74
N ILE A 34 4.44 26.44 -28.41
CA ILE A 34 5.51 26.82 -27.47
C ILE A 34 6.36 25.61 -27.05
N TYR A 35 5.74 24.44 -26.87
CA TYR A 35 6.40 23.22 -26.38
C TYR A 35 6.33 22.10 -27.44
N PRO A 36 7.47 21.72 -28.06
CA PRO A 36 7.50 20.71 -29.12
C PRO A 36 7.09 19.31 -28.62
N GLU A 37 7.28 19.01 -27.34
CA GLU A 37 6.88 17.73 -26.73
C GLU A 37 5.36 17.55 -26.76
N ILE A 38 4.59 18.62 -26.52
CA ILE A 38 3.12 18.58 -26.58
C ILE A 38 2.67 18.35 -28.03
N LYS A 39 3.36 18.96 -28.99
CA LYS A 39 3.09 18.74 -30.41
C LYS A 39 3.38 17.29 -30.83
N GLN A 40 4.49 16.72 -30.35
CA GLN A 40 4.82 15.32 -30.62
C GLN A 40 3.74 14.37 -30.11
N GLU A 41 3.27 14.56 -28.87
CA GLU A 41 2.19 13.74 -28.30
C GLU A 41 0.87 13.89 -29.09
N LEU A 42 0.53 15.09 -29.56
CA LEU A 42 -0.64 15.30 -30.43
C LEU A 42 -0.52 14.55 -31.76
N ASP A 43 0.66 14.55 -32.37
CA ASP A 43 0.91 13.82 -33.63
C ASP A 43 0.79 12.30 -33.40
N GLU A 44 1.32 11.78 -32.27
CA GLU A 44 1.20 10.36 -31.91
C GLU A 44 -0.26 9.93 -31.66
N LEU A 45 -1.04 10.77 -30.97
CA LEU A 45 -2.48 10.55 -30.75
C LEU A 45 -3.28 10.60 -32.06
N ALA A 46 -2.93 11.51 -32.97
CA ALA A 46 -3.58 11.60 -34.28
C ALA A 46 -3.35 10.32 -35.10
N VAL A 47 -2.13 9.79 -35.13
CA VAL A 47 -1.80 8.52 -35.80
C VAL A 47 -2.53 7.34 -35.17
N ALA A 48 -2.65 7.31 -33.84
CA ALA A 48 -3.40 6.28 -33.13
C ALA A 48 -4.89 6.30 -33.51
N LEU A 49 -5.48 7.49 -33.58
CA LEU A 49 -6.87 7.68 -33.98
C LEU A 49 -7.09 7.31 -35.45
N GLU A 50 -6.18 7.69 -36.35
CA GLU A 50 -6.21 7.29 -37.77
C GLU A 50 -6.21 5.76 -37.91
N ARG A 51 -5.34 5.08 -37.18
CA ARG A 51 -5.30 3.61 -37.18
C ARG A 51 -6.63 3.01 -36.71
N TYR A 52 -7.20 3.53 -35.62
CA TYR A 52 -8.49 3.09 -35.10
C TYR A 52 -9.62 3.32 -36.13
N THR A 53 -9.74 4.54 -36.65
CA THR A 53 -10.80 4.92 -37.60
C THR A 53 -10.69 4.20 -38.94
N SER A 54 -9.48 3.92 -39.42
CA SER A 54 -9.27 3.13 -40.64
C SER A 54 -9.80 1.71 -40.53
N GLN A 55 -9.70 1.09 -39.34
CA GLN A 55 -10.20 -0.26 -39.09
C GLN A 55 -11.73 -0.34 -39.12
N PHE A 56 -12.41 0.74 -38.74
CA PHE A 56 -13.88 0.82 -38.66
C PHE A 56 -14.49 1.70 -39.76
N SER A 57 -13.75 1.94 -40.85
CA SER A 57 -14.19 2.83 -41.93
C SER A 57 -15.35 2.22 -42.72
N VAL A 58 -16.33 3.07 -43.06
CA VAL A 58 -17.51 2.70 -43.87
C VAL A 58 -17.37 3.38 -45.23
N GLU A 59 -17.58 2.61 -46.30
CA GLU A 59 -17.44 3.13 -47.66
C GLU A 59 -18.52 4.18 -47.95
N PRO A 60 -18.14 5.42 -48.33
CA PRO A 60 -19.11 6.47 -48.62
C PRO A 60 -19.80 6.21 -49.97
N PRO A 61 -21.05 6.70 -50.17
CA PRO A 61 -21.72 6.65 -51.46
C PRO A 61 -20.92 7.32 -52.58
N GLU A 62 -20.88 6.69 -53.76
CA GLU A 62 -20.06 7.15 -54.90
C GLU A 62 -20.34 8.59 -55.33
N SER A 63 -21.58 9.07 -55.18
CA SER A 63 -22.01 10.42 -55.55
C SER A 63 -21.39 11.55 -54.72
N ILE A 64 -20.82 11.24 -53.54
CA ILE A 64 -20.20 12.25 -52.66
C ILE A 64 -18.91 12.78 -53.28
N LYS A 65 -18.10 11.92 -53.90
CA LYS A 65 -16.82 12.31 -54.51
C LYS A 65 -17.02 13.32 -55.62
N GLU A 66 -17.98 13.06 -56.51
CA GLU A 66 -18.31 13.94 -57.63
C GLU A 66 -18.86 15.29 -57.15
N ARG A 67 -19.75 15.29 -56.14
CA ARG A 67 -20.27 16.52 -55.53
C ARG A 67 -19.17 17.37 -54.89
N LEU A 68 -18.24 16.76 -54.16
CA LEU A 68 -17.12 17.47 -53.54
C LEU A 68 -16.18 18.05 -54.60
N LEU A 69 -15.80 17.26 -55.60
CA LEU A 69 -14.92 17.72 -56.68
C LEU A 69 -15.55 18.84 -57.51
N ALA A 70 -16.87 18.85 -57.68
CA ALA A 70 -17.58 19.94 -58.35
C ALA A 70 -17.68 21.23 -57.50
N GLN A 71 -17.59 21.13 -56.16
CA GLN A 71 -17.60 22.27 -55.24
C GLN A 71 -16.20 22.84 -54.96
N LEU A 72 -15.14 22.06 -55.20
CA LEU A 72 -13.76 22.49 -55.05
C LEU A 72 -13.32 23.22 -56.33
N ASP A 73 -13.21 24.54 -56.25
CA ASP A 73 -12.78 25.38 -57.36
C ASP A 73 -11.24 25.48 -57.35
N PHE A 74 -10.58 24.66 -58.17
CA PHE A 74 -9.11 24.56 -58.22
C PHE A 74 -8.45 25.62 -59.12
N ASP A 75 -9.24 26.40 -59.87
CA ASP A 75 -8.77 27.39 -60.84
C ASP A 75 -8.85 28.84 -60.32
N VAL A 76 -9.05 29.03 -59.01
CA VAL A 76 -8.94 30.35 -58.39
C VAL A 76 -7.45 30.65 -58.17
N PRO A 77 -6.80 31.54 -58.96
CA PRO A 77 -5.48 32.03 -58.57
C PRO A 77 -5.63 32.63 -57.18
N ILE A 78 -4.73 32.28 -56.25
CA ILE A 78 -4.65 32.90 -54.94
C ILE A 78 -4.41 34.40 -55.19
N ARG A 79 -5.49 35.16 -55.29
CA ARG A 79 -5.44 36.60 -55.20
C ARG A 79 -5.07 36.87 -53.76
N SER A 80 -3.79 37.12 -53.53
CA SER A 80 -3.38 38.01 -52.45
C SER A 80 -3.99 39.38 -52.76
N GLU A 81 -5.30 39.51 -52.60
CA GLU A 81 -5.89 40.81 -52.37
C GLU A 81 -5.17 41.32 -51.13
N THR A 82 -4.32 42.32 -51.33
CA THR A 82 -3.89 43.19 -50.26
C THR A 82 -5.19 43.73 -49.68
N VAL A 83 -5.68 43.07 -48.62
CA VAL A 83 -6.82 43.57 -47.87
C VAL A 83 -6.31 44.84 -47.23
N ILE A 84 -6.48 45.97 -47.93
CA ILE A 84 -6.46 47.28 -47.30
C ILE A 84 -7.71 47.27 -46.43
N ARG A 85 -7.56 46.74 -45.22
CA ARG A 85 -8.48 47.07 -44.14
C ARG A 85 -8.26 48.57 -43.93
N PRO A 86 -9.22 49.45 -44.23
CA PRO A 86 -9.14 50.78 -43.66
C PRO A 86 -9.05 50.54 -42.17
N MET A 87 -7.91 50.90 -41.58
CA MET A 87 -7.81 50.96 -40.13
C MET A 87 -8.91 51.96 -39.75
N PRO A 88 -9.97 51.53 -39.04
CA PRO A 88 -10.90 52.50 -38.51
C PRO A 88 -10.05 53.28 -37.52
N ILE A 89 -9.65 54.49 -37.88
CA ILE A 89 -9.32 55.47 -36.87
C ILE A 89 -10.66 55.95 -36.36
N ASP A 90 -11.32 55.08 -35.60
CA ASP A 90 -12.19 55.53 -34.52
C ASP A 90 -11.27 56.31 -33.60
N ARG A 91 -11.11 57.61 -33.87
CA ARG A 91 -10.87 58.54 -32.78
C ARG A 91 -12.10 58.40 -31.92
N ALA A 92 -11.99 57.54 -30.90
CA ALA A 92 -12.84 57.59 -29.73
C ALA A 92 -12.63 58.99 -29.12
N GLU A 93 -13.35 59.99 -29.65
CA GLU A 93 -13.71 61.20 -28.94
C GLU A 93 -14.64 60.76 -27.81
N GLY A 94 -14.01 60.31 -26.74
CA GLY A 94 -14.65 59.53 -25.70
C GLY A 94 -13.59 58.89 -24.83
N GLY A 95 -12.60 59.67 -24.40
CA GLY A 95 -11.73 59.36 -23.28
C GLY A 95 -12.54 59.30 -21.98
N GLY A 96 -13.48 58.37 -21.89
CA GLY A 96 -13.88 57.82 -20.61
C GLY A 96 -12.73 56.92 -20.19
N SER A 97 -11.69 57.48 -19.58
CA SER A 97 -10.87 56.67 -18.69
C SER A 97 -11.86 55.90 -17.83
N LEU A 98 -11.88 54.57 -17.93
CA LEU A 98 -12.55 53.74 -16.94
C LEU A 98 -12.17 54.38 -15.60
N SER A 99 -13.16 54.95 -14.91
CA SER A 99 -12.87 55.70 -13.69
C SER A 99 -11.99 54.79 -12.84
N PHE A 100 -10.97 55.33 -12.18
CA PHE A 100 -10.03 54.52 -11.39
C PHE A 100 -10.74 53.40 -10.59
N ARG A 101 -11.97 53.64 -10.12
CA ARG A 101 -12.82 52.62 -9.49
C ARG A 101 -13.16 51.38 -10.32
N THR A 102 -13.51 51.48 -11.61
CA THR A 102 -13.97 50.31 -12.40
C THR A 102 -12.82 49.38 -12.80
N THR A 103 -11.62 49.91 -13.09
CA THR A 103 -10.43 49.09 -13.36
C THR A 103 -9.99 48.30 -12.12
N TRP A 104 -10.09 48.90 -10.93
CA TRP A 104 -9.79 48.21 -9.67
C TRP A 104 -10.85 47.17 -9.30
N VAL A 105 -12.12 47.36 -9.67
CA VAL A 105 -13.17 46.35 -9.47
C VAL A 105 -12.94 45.11 -10.34
N VAL A 106 -12.57 45.27 -11.61
CA VAL A 106 -12.26 44.14 -12.50
C VAL A 106 -10.96 43.44 -12.09
N ALA A 107 -9.93 44.18 -11.70
CA ALA A 107 -8.70 43.59 -11.18
C ALA A 107 -8.95 42.81 -9.87
N ALA A 108 -9.79 43.34 -8.98
CA ALA A 108 -10.18 42.66 -7.75
C ALA A 108 -10.99 41.39 -7.98
N SER A 109 -11.89 41.35 -8.98
CA SER A 109 -12.69 40.14 -9.27
C SER A 109 -11.84 39.03 -9.88
N VAL A 110 -10.92 39.36 -10.79
CA VAL A 110 -9.96 38.38 -11.34
C VAL A 110 -9.01 37.90 -10.24
N GLY A 111 -8.51 38.81 -9.39
CA GLY A 111 -7.70 38.44 -8.23
C GLY A 111 -8.42 37.52 -7.27
N LEU A 112 -9.71 37.77 -6.99
CA LEU A 112 -10.53 36.91 -6.15
C LEU A 112 -10.72 35.52 -6.77
N LEU A 113 -10.98 35.43 -8.07
CA LEU A 113 -11.10 34.14 -8.77
C LEU A 113 -9.80 33.34 -8.71
N LEU A 114 -8.65 33.99 -8.94
CA LEU A 114 -7.34 33.35 -8.81
C LEU A 114 -7.05 32.91 -7.38
N LEU A 115 -7.46 33.68 -6.37
CA LEU A 115 -7.33 33.28 -4.97
C LEU A 115 -8.20 32.07 -4.64
N ILE A 116 -9.46 32.04 -5.09
CA ILE A 116 -10.37 30.90 -4.88
C ILE A 116 -9.79 29.66 -5.58
N PHE A 117 -9.32 29.79 -6.82
CA PHE A 117 -8.71 28.69 -7.55
C PHE A 117 -7.41 28.20 -6.90
N SER A 118 -6.57 29.11 -6.41
CA SER A 118 -5.36 28.79 -5.65
C SER A 118 -5.69 28.02 -4.36
N VAL A 119 -6.71 28.48 -3.62
CA VAL A 119 -7.19 27.78 -2.41
C VAL A 119 -7.72 26.39 -2.77
N PHE A 120 -8.46 26.25 -3.88
CA PHE A 120 -8.94 24.97 -4.37
C PHE A 120 -7.79 24.00 -4.71
N LEU A 121 -6.78 24.44 -5.46
CA LEU A 121 -5.60 23.64 -5.79
C LEU A 121 -4.81 23.23 -4.54
N LEU A 122 -4.60 24.16 -3.60
CA LEU A 122 -3.96 23.86 -2.33
C LEU A 122 -4.77 22.85 -1.50
N SER A 123 -6.11 22.95 -1.52
CA SER A 123 -6.97 21.97 -0.86
C SER A 123 -6.85 20.60 -1.49
N GLN A 124 -6.83 20.50 -2.83
CA GLN A 124 -6.64 19.23 -3.53
C GLN A 124 -5.26 18.62 -3.27
N LEU A 125 -4.20 19.43 -3.29
CA LEU A 125 -2.85 18.96 -2.96
C LEU A 125 -2.79 18.42 -1.53
N ARG A 126 -3.41 19.10 -0.56
CA ARG A 126 -3.50 18.63 0.83
C ARG A 126 -4.29 17.33 0.93
N ASN A 127 -5.43 17.22 0.27
CA ASN A 127 -6.23 15.99 0.26
C ASN A 127 -5.46 14.82 -0.36
N ASN A 128 -4.76 15.03 -1.47
CA ASN A 128 -3.95 14.00 -2.11
C ASN A 128 -2.79 13.55 -1.21
N GLN A 129 -2.12 14.49 -0.53
CA GLN A 129 -1.08 14.16 0.45
C GLN A 129 -1.64 13.33 1.62
N GLN A 130 -2.84 13.65 2.10
CA GLN A 130 -3.52 12.88 3.14
C GLN A 130 -3.87 11.47 2.66
N THR A 131 -4.43 11.33 1.45
CA THR A 131 -4.75 10.03 0.83
C THR A 131 -3.52 9.17 0.62
N ILE A 132 -2.41 9.75 0.15
CA ILE A 132 -1.14 9.01 0.00
C ILE A 132 -0.63 8.54 1.37
N SER A 133 -0.74 9.39 2.39
CA SER A 133 -0.30 9.04 3.74
C SER A 133 -1.17 7.93 4.36
N SER A 134 -2.49 7.99 4.19
CA SER A 134 -3.40 6.95 4.67
C SER A 134 -3.17 5.63 3.93
N LEU A 135 -3.03 5.65 2.60
CA LEU A 135 -2.70 4.47 1.78
C LEU A 135 -1.38 3.82 2.20
N ARG A 136 -0.35 4.63 2.49
CA ARG A 136 0.93 4.11 3.00
C ARG A 136 0.77 3.46 4.38
N ASN A 137 0.03 4.10 5.27
CA ASN A 137 -0.24 3.55 6.60
C ASN A 137 -1.02 2.23 6.52
N THR A 138 -2.05 2.16 5.69
CA THR A 138 -2.84 0.94 5.45
C THR A 138 -2.00 -0.16 4.82
N ASN A 139 -1.15 0.15 3.85
CA ASN A 139 -0.23 -0.85 3.28
C ASN A 139 0.75 -1.38 4.34
N SER A 140 1.31 -0.49 5.16
CA SER A 140 2.21 -0.87 6.25
C SER A 140 1.51 -1.76 7.29
N SER A 141 0.27 -1.43 7.66
CA SER A 141 -0.52 -2.25 8.59
C SER A 141 -0.85 -3.61 7.99
N LEU A 142 -1.26 -3.67 6.73
CA LEU A 142 -1.55 -4.93 6.02
C LEU A 142 -0.29 -5.80 5.89
N GLN A 143 0.87 -5.20 5.62
CA GLN A 143 2.14 -5.93 5.58
C GLN A 143 2.52 -6.49 6.96
N THR A 144 2.29 -5.73 8.02
CA THR A 144 2.53 -6.16 9.41
C THR A 144 1.60 -7.31 9.80
N GLU A 145 0.31 -7.18 9.48
CA GLU A 145 -0.70 -8.23 9.73
C GLU A 145 -0.40 -9.50 8.92
N ALA A 146 -0.04 -9.36 7.64
CA ALA A 146 0.37 -10.49 6.81
C ALA A 146 1.64 -11.17 7.34
N GLY A 147 2.60 -10.40 7.87
CA GLY A 147 3.78 -10.93 8.55
C GLY A 147 3.40 -11.73 9.79
N HIS A 148 2.56 -11.15 10.66
CA HIS A 148 2.09 -11.80 11.87
C HIS A 148 1.33 -13.09 11.59
N LEU A 149 0.41 -13.10 10.63
CA LEU A 149 -0.33 -14.30 10.22
C LEU A 149 0.60 -15.38 9.67
N ARG A 150 1.61 -14.99 8.87
CA ARG A 150 2.61 -15.94 8.35
C ARG A 150 3.43 -16.54 9.49
N ASP A 151 3.85 -15.74 10.47
CA ASP A 151 4.61 -16.21 11.62
C ASP A 151 3.77 -17.17 12.49
N GLN A 152 2.51 -16.83 12.75
CA GLN A 152 1.57 -17.71 13.46
C GLN A 152 1.33 -19.03 12.72
N GLN A 153 1.17 -18.97 11.39
CA GLN A 153 1.03 -20.17 10.57
C GLN A 153 2.30 -21.02 10.65
N GLY A 154 3.48 -20.41 10.54
CA GLY A 154 4.76 -21.11 10.65
C GLY A 154 4.95 -21.79 12.01
N GLN A 155 4.57 -21.13 13.10
CA GLN A 155 4.60 -21.73 14.44
C GLN A 155 3.64 -22.92 14.56
N THR A 156 2.42 -22.78 14.04
CA THR A 156 1.41 -23.85 14.04
C THR A 156 1.88 -25.07 13.23
N GLU A 157 2.45 -24.83 12.04
CA GLU A 157 3.01 -25.89 11.20
C GLU A 157 4.19 -26.60 11.89
N GLN A 158 5.06 -25.88 12.60
CA GLN A 158 6.15 -26.47 13.37
C GLN A 158 5.64 -27.33 14.53
N ILE A 159 4.62 -26.86 15.27
CA ILE A 159 3.99 -27.63 16.34
C ILE A 159 3.38 -28.92 15.77
N LEU A 160 2.60 -28.81 14.68
CA LEU A 160 2.01 -29.97 14.03
C LEU A 160 3.07 -30.94 13.49
N ALA A 161 4.17 -30.42 12.94
CA ALA A 161 5.29 -31.24 12.47
C ALA A 161 5.93 -32.00 13.64
N LEU A 162 6.14 -31.37 14.79
CA LEU A 162 6.62 -32.03 16.00
C LEU A 162 5.64 -33.12 16.45
N LEU A 163 4.35 -32.82 16.56
CA LEU A 163 3.33 -33.77 17.03
C LEU A 163 3.15 -34.98 16.09
N ARG A 164 3.43 -34.82 14.79
CA ARG A 164 3.32 -35.90 13.79
C ARG A 164 4.58 -36.76 13.66
N GLN A 165 5.70 -36.38 14.27
CA GLN A 165 6.93 -37.15 14.19
C GLN A 165 6.79 -38.48 14.97
N PRO A 166 7.24 -39.62 14.41
CA PRO A 166 7.06 -40.94 15.04
C PRO A 166 7.74 -41.09 16.42
N GLU A 167 8.80 -40.33 16.67
CA GLU A 167 9.60 -40.40 17.91
C GLU A 167 9.22 -39.30 18.92
N THR A 168 8.13 -38.58 18.68
CA THR A 168 7.66 -37.56 19.61
C THR A 168 7.00 -38.22 20.80
N GLN A 169 7.62 -38.08 21.96
CA GLN A 169 7.11 -38.54 23.23
C GLN A 169 6.20 -37.49 23.86
N THR A 170 5.14 -37.98 24.48
CA THR A 170 4.21 -37.15 25.26
C THR A 170 4.42 -37.43 26.74
N ILE A 171 4.91 -36.43 27.47
CA ILE A 171 5.24 -36.54 28.89
C ILE A 171 4.24 -35.68 29.68
N GLY A 172 3.43 -36.33 30.52
CA GLY A 172 2.54 -35.62 31.44
C GLY A 172 3.30 -35.14 32.68
N LEU A 173 3.15 -33.85 33.02
CA LEU A 173 3.69 -33.25 34.23
C LEU A 173 2.54 -32.97 35.20
N ALA A 174 2.61 -33.59 36.37
CA ALA A 174 1.67 -33.35 37.45
C ALA A 174 2.25 -32.29 38.41
N GLY A 175 1.41 -31.32 38.77
CA GLY A 175 1.75 -30.32 39.76
C GLY A 175 1.87 -30.89 41.17
N ASN A 176 2.66 -30.23 42.00
CA ASN A 176 2.88 -30.57 43.41
C ASN A 176 1.92 -29.81 44.33
N GLU A 177 2.18 -29.80 45.64
CA GLU A 177 1.37 -29.09 46.65
C GLU A 177 1.17 -27.59 46.37
N LYS A 178 2.09 -26.94 45.63
CA LYS A 178 1.99 -25.52 45.25
C LYS A 178 1.12 -25.30 44.01
N ALA A 179 0.89 -26.34 43.22
CA ALA A 179 0.02 -26.33 42.06
C ALA A 179 -0.77 -27.65 41.99
N PRO A 180 -1.70 -27.92 42.95
CA PRO A 180 -2.38 -29.22 43.05
C PRO A 180 -3.27 -29.54 41.83
N ASN A 181 -3.75 -28.51 41.14
CA ASN A 181 -4.49 -28.64 39.88
C ASN A 181 -3.59 -28.46 38.65
N GLY A 182 -2.28 -28.29 38.87
CA GLY A 182 -1.27 -28.07 37.84
C GLY A 182 -1.20 -29.25 36.88
N LYS A 183 -1.58 -29.04 35.62
CA LYS A 183 -1.53 -30.07 34.58
C LYS A 183 -0.89 -29.48 33.34
N LEU A 184 0.21 -30.08 32.92
CA LEU A 184 0.93 -29.71 31.71
C LEU A 184 1.34 -30.96 30.97
N THR A 185 1.50 -30.83 29.65
CA THR A 185 2.03 -31.89 28.81
C THR A 185 3.23 -31.34 28.06
N VAL A 186 4.33 -32.09 28.07
CA VAL A 186 5.52 -31.78 27.27
C VAL A 186 5.55 -32.74 26.10
N PHE A 187 5.63 -32.18 24.89
CA PHE A 187 5.91 -32.92 23.67
C PHE A 187 7.40 -32.77 23.36
N TRP A 188 8.12 -33.88 23.31
CA TRP A 188 9.56 -33.87 23.11
C TRP A 188 9.96 -34.89 22.06
N ASN A 189 10.82 -34.48 21.13
CA ASN A 189 11.44 -35.36 20.17
C ASN A 189 12.97 -35.29 20.31
N ALA A 190 13.60 -36.39 20.71
CA ALA A 190 15.05 -36.45 20.93
C ALA A 190 15.86 -36.25 19.64
N THR A 191 15.33 -36.70 18.50
CA THR A 191 16.00 -36.67 17.21
C THR A 191 16.01 -35.27 16.60
N THR A 192 14.86 -34.58 16.57
CA THR A 192 14.78 -33.19 16.11
C THR A 192 15.17 -32.19 17.20
N ARG A 193 15.31 -32.65 18.45
CA ARG A 193 15.63 -31.87 19.65
C ARG A 193 14.59 -30.81 19.97
N GLN A 194 13.39 -30.94 19.41
CA GLN A 194 12.30 -29.99 19.59
C GLN A 194 11.51 -30.34 20.85
N VAL A 195 11.11 -29.30 21.58
CA VAL A 195 10.27 -29.40 22.78
C VAL A 195 9.13 -28.39 22.66
N ALA A 196 7.91 -28.83 22.91
CA ALA A 196 6.74 -27.97 23.05
C ALA A 196 5.98 -28.29 24.34
N VAL A 197 5.28 -27.29 24.88
CA VAL A 197 4.54 -27.39 26.14
C VAL A 197 3.08 -27.03 25.89
N ASP A 198 2.18 -27.93 26.29
CA ASP A 198 0.73 -27.71 26.40
C ASP A 198 0.38 -27.45 27.87
N VAL A 199 -0.03 -26.23 28.17
CA VAL A 199 -0.39 -25.81 29.52
C VAL A 199 -1.90 -25.93 29.70
N ARG A 200 -2.37 -27.01 30.34
CA ARG A 200 -3.81 -27.19 30.56
C ARG A 200 -4.34 -26.42 31.76
N SER A 201 -3.57 -26.40 32.84
CA SER A 201 -3.94 -25.68 34.05
C SER A 201 -2.69 -25.33 34.83
N LEU A 202 -2.41 -24.03 34.95
CA LEU A 202 -1.40 -23.47 35.84
C LEU A 202 -1.94 -22.18 36.47
N PRO A 203 -1.46 -21.79 37.67
CA PRO A 203 -1.79 -20.51 38.26
C PRO A 203 -1.43 -19.33 37.33
N ALA A 204 -2.13 -18.22 37.43
CA ALA A 204 -1.68 -16.99 36.77
C ALA A 204 -0.46 -16.43 37.52
N LEU A 205 0.57 -16.01 36.79
CA LEU A 205 1.76 -15.37 37.37
C LEU A 205 1.71 -13.85 37.24
N PRO A 206 2.31 -13.10 38.19
CA PRO A 206 2.51 -11.67 38.04
C PRO A 206 3.47 -11.36 36.87
N ALA A 207 3.36 -10.16 36.30
CA ALA A 207 4.06 -9.78 35.06
C ALA A 207 5.61 -9.88 35.12
N ASN A 208 6.19 -9.86 36.32
CA ASN A 208 7.63 -9.98 36.56
C ASN A 208 8.13 -11.44 36.70
N GLN A 209 7.24 -12.42 36.59
CA GLN A 209 7.53 -13.85 36.69
C GLN A 209 7.14 -14.58 35.42
N GLN A 210 7.74 -15.75 35.20
CA GLN A 210 7.51 -16.60 34.05
C GLN A 210 7.79 -18.06 34.40
N TYR A 211 7.17 -19.00 33.67
CA TYR A 211 7.50 -20.41 33.83
C TYR A 211 8.76 -20.76 33.04
N GLN A 212 9.57 -21.64 33.61
CA GLN A 212 10.72 -22.21 32.91
C GLN A 212 10.68 -23.72 32.98
N LEU A 213 10.87 -24.34 31.81
CA LEU A 213 11.02 -25.78 31.66
C LEU A 213 12.49 -26.16 31.79
N TRP A 214 12.74 -27.25 32.50
CA TRP A 214 14.05 -27.83 32.69
C TRP A 214 14.02 -29.29 32.24
N SER A 215 15.08 -29.71 31.55
CA SER A 215 15.38 -31.13 31.33
C SER A 215 16.49 -31.53 32.29
N LEU A 216 16.30 -32.60 33.07
CA LEU A 216 17.35 -33.17 33.88
C LEU A 216 18.06 -34.25 33.08
N VAL A 217 19.38 -34.10 32.94
CA VAL A 217 20.27 -35.07 32.30
C VAL A 217 21.31 -35.49 33.31
N ASP A 218 21.30 -36.77 33.71
CA ASP A 218 22.19 -37.31 34.74
C ASP A 218 22.12 -36.49 36.06
N GLY A 219 20.90 -36.04 36.40
CA GLY A 219 20.62 -35.21 37.58
C GLY A 219 20.99 -33.73 37.46
N LYS A 220 21.54 -33.28 36.33
CA LYS A 220 21.88 -31.86 36.09
C LYS A 220 20.77 -31.16 35.31
N PRO A 221 20.26 -30.01 35.78
CA PRO A 221 19.24 -29.27 35.07
C PRO A 221 19.83 -28.56 33.84
N VAL A 222 19.14 -28.67 32.72
CA VAL A 222 19.41 -28.02 31.45
C VAL A 222 18.21 -27.15 31.10
N ASP A 223 18.46 -25.89 30.74
CA ASP A 223 17.42 -24.95 30.32
C ASP A 223 16.71 -25.46 29.06
N ALA A 224 15.43 -25.79 29.19
CA ALA A 224 14.55 -26.21 28.10
C ALA A 224 13.62 -25.08 27.64
N GLY A 225 13.85 -23.86 28.10
CA GLY A 225 13.16 -22.66 27.63
C GLY A 225 12.08 -22.17 28.60
N VAL A 226 11.64 -20.94 28.34
CA VAL A 226 10.57 -20.28 29.10
C VAL A 226 9.26 -20.33 28.33
N PHE A 227 8.15 -20.35 29.06
CA PHE A 227 6.81 -20.33 28.49
C PHE A 227 5.85 -19.58 29.41
N ASP A 228 4.74 -19.12 28.85
CA ASP A 228 3.69 -18.42 29.59
C ASP A 228 2.50 -19.35 29.86
N SER A 229 1.66 -19.00 30.83
CA SER A 229 0.36 -19.66 30.97
C SER A 229 -0.55 -19.29 29.79
N GLY A 230 -1.28 -20.25 29.24
CA GLY A 230 -2.25 -20.02 28.17
C GLY A 230 -2.88 -21.33 27.70
N GLU A 231 -3.90 -21.25 26.86
CA GLU A 231 -4.58 -22.43 26.28
C GLU A 231 -3.86 -22.98 25.04
N GLU A 232 -2.77 -22.33 24.61
CA GLU A 232 -2.04 -22.68 23.39
C GLU A 232 -0.78 -23.51 23.69
N VAL A 233 -0.50 -24.44 22.78
CA VAL A 233 0.76 -25.20 22.75
C VAL A 233 1.88 -24.26 22.34
N GLN A 234 2.94 -24.18 23.15
CA GLN A 234 4.07 -23.29 22.92
C GLN A 234 5.33 -24.09 22.58
N LEU A 235 5.95 -23.78 21.44
CA LEU A 235 7.29 -24.26 21.12
C LEU A 235 8.33 -23.56 22.00
N THR A 236 9.23 -24.35 22.56
CA THR A 236 10.40 -23.80 23.26
C THR A 236 11.50 -23.48 22.26
N ASN A 237 12.31 -22.46 22.57
CA ASN A 237 13.45 -22.05 21.73
C ASN A 237 14.77 -22.74 22.12
N ARG A 238 14.74 -23.75 22.98
CA ARG A 238 15.92 -24.47 23.47
C ARG A 238 15.94 -25.90 22.96
N PRO A 239 16.98 -26.33 22.22
CA PRO A 239 17.06 -27.70 21.74
C PRO A 239 17.43 -28.66 22.87
N ILE A 240 16.65 -29.73 23.05
CA ILE A 240 16.90 -30.77 24.06
C ILE A 240 17.09 -32.12 23.37
N GLY A 241 18.33 -32.62 23.36
CA GLY A 241 18.67 -33.92 22.75
C GLY A 241 18.57 -35.12 23.70
N ARG A 242 18.57 -34.87 25.01
CA ARG A 242 18.44 -35.91 26.05
C ARG A 242 17.68 -35.34 27.24
N ALA A 243 16.82 -36.15 27.82
CA ALA A 243 16.05 -35.82 29.00
C ALA A 243 15.72 -37.10 29.77
N ASP A 244 15.99 -37.13 31.07
CA ASP A 244 15.55 -38.21 31.95
C ASP A 244 14.25 -37.79 32.67
N VAL A 245 14.16 -36.51 33.04
CA VAL A 245 13.00 -35.90 33.74
C VAL A 245 12.80 -34.48 33.23
N PHE A 246 11.55 -34.08 33.00
CA PHE A 246 11.19 -32.69 32.82
C PHE A 246 10.67 -32.08 34.13
N ALA A 247 11.04 -30.83 34.41
CA ALA A 247 10.64 -30.09 35.60
C ALA A 247 10.24 -28.66 35.24
N VAL A 248 9.29 -28.09 35.98
CA VAL A 248 8.81 -26.71 35.80
C VAL A 248 9.01 -25.90 37.07
N THR A 249 9.63 -24.73 36.95
CA THR A 249 9.79 -23.76 38.04
C THR A 249 9.14 -22.42 37.68
N ILE A 250 8.84 -21.60 38.70
CA ILE A 250 8.53 -20.17 38.51
C ILE A 250 9.84 -19.38 38.65
N GLU A 251 10.19 -18.62 37.63
CA GLU A 251 11.42 -17.83 37.57
C GLU A 251 11.09 -16.34 37.31
N LYS A 252 12.11 -15.48 37.35
CA LYS A 252 11.95 -14.10 36.88
C LYS A 252 11.65 -14.09 35.39
N ARG A 253 10.97 -13.05 34.91
CA ARG A 253 10.69 -12.88 33.48
C ARG A 253 11.98 -12.99 32.65
N GLY A 254 11.99 -13.85 31.63
CA GLY A 254 13.18 -14.18 30.85
C GLY A 254 13.98 -15.39 31.35
N GLY A 255 13.58 -15.99 32.47
CA GLY A 255 14.18 -17.21 33.03
C GLY A 255 15.35 -16.96 33.98
N SER A 256 15.94 -18.06 34.43
CA SER A 256 17.09 -18.13 35.33
C SER A 256 18.18 -19.04 34.72
N PRO A 257 19.46 -18.84 35.07
CA PRO A 257 20.55 -19.72 34.62
C PRO A 257 20.54 -21.09 35.33
N THR A 258 19.93 -21.16 36.51
CA THR A 258 19.79 -22.38 37.32
C THR A 258 18.39 -22.42 37.93
N PRO A 259 17.78 -23.60 38.10
CA PRO A 259 16.42 -23.72 38.61
C PRO A 259 16.34 -23.27 40.06
N THR A 260 15.32 -22.46 40.36
CA THR A 260 14.96 -22.10 41.72
C THR A 260 14.16 -23.25 42.34
N LEU A 261 14.84 -24.16 43.07
CA LEU A 261 14.19 -25.37 43.62
C LEU A 261 13.01 -25.08 44.57
N SER A 262 13.02 -23.92 45.24
CA SER A 262 11.91 -23.49 46.09
C SER A 262 10.65 -23.09 45.30
N THR A 263 10.74 -22.92 43.98
CA THR A 263 9.60 -22.62 43.10
C THR A 263 9.28 -23.77 42.14
N LEU A 264 9.84 -24.96 42.36
CA LEU A 264 9.45 -26.17 41.64
C LEU A 264 7.94 -26.40 41.78
N LEU A 265 7.28 -26.60 40.65
CA LEU A 265 5.83 -26.79 40.57
C LEU A 265 5.43 -28.16 40.06
N ALA A 266 6.12 -28.69 39.07
CA ALA A 266 5.72 -29.93 38.43
C ALA A 266 6.94 -30.70 37.91
N THR A 267 6.83 -32.02 37.86
CA THR A 267 7.83 -32.92 37.28
C THR A 267 7.17 -34.05 36.51
N GLY A 268 7.83 -34.56 35.48
CA GLY A 268 7.39 -35.71 34.69
C GLY A 268 8.58 -36.53 34.23
N GLN A 269 8.52 -37.85 34.42
CA GLN A 269 9.58 -38.75 33.97
C GLN A 269 9.42 -39.07 32.49
N VAL A 270 10.55 -39.16 31.80
CA VAL A 270 10.59 -39.62 30.42
C VAL A 270 10.51 -41.15 30.44
N ASN A 271 9.44 -41.69 29.89
CA ASN A 271 9.29 -43.13 29.76
C ASN A 271 10.28 -43.63 28.70
N SER A 272 11.27 -44.42 29.15
CA SER A 272 12.22 -45.12 28.27
C SER A 272 11.55 -46.23 27.48
#